data_AF-A0A7K3LSV1-F1
#
_entry.id   AF-A0A7K3LSV1-F1
#
_cell.length_a   1.000
_cell.length_b   1.000
_cell.length_c   1.000
_cell.angle_alpha   90.00
_cell.angle_beta   90.00
_cell.angle_gamma   90.00
#
_symmetry.space_group_name_H-M   'P 1'
#
loop_
_entity.id
_entity.type
_entity.pdbx_description
1 polymer ?
#
loop_
_entity_poly.entity_id
_entity_poly.type
_entity_poly.pdbx_seq_one_letter_code
_entity_poly.pdbx_strand_id
1 'polypeptide(L)'
;MMRRRLWGKVGMAVLGATALAMTMTGCGQLPFGNDDPPVSSVAAGEDAGGDVDFDAAIGDCVKLTGYSFNAEIEHATCGKAPANYVVIAKSPTKEACPSDADSTYYVTKGGEQQGALCLDLDWVEGECMEVPTSNLGDAEHVECTETGSGLTTVSRVLAIIPGTIDESRCPDDSTQYYTYDERKKLVCVGEA
;
A
#
# COMPACT_ATOMS: atom_id res chain seq x y z
N MET A 1 2.87 -72.41 51.37
CA MET A 1 3.83 -73.51 51.11
C MET A 1 5.08 -72.93 50.46
N MET A 2 6.22 -73.17 51.09
CA MET A 2 7.55 -72.83 50.58
C MET A 2 7.78 -73.41 49.19
N ARG A 3 8.54 -72.70 48.35
CA ARG A 3 9.72 -73.27 47.69
C ARG A 3 10.70 -72.18 47.25
N ARG A 4 11.87 -72.27 47.88
CA ARG A 4 13.14 -71.62 47.53
C ARG A 4 13.73 -72.28 46.28
N ARG A 5 14.58 -71.55 45.54
CA ARG A 5 15.95 -71.90 45.06
C ARG A 5 16.31 -70.93 43.91
N LEU A 6 17.26 -70.02 44.12
CA LEU A 6 18.74 -70.14 44.02
C LEU A 6 19.30 -70.10 42.58
N TRP A 7 20.05 -69.02 42.34
CA TRP A 7 21.28 -68.86 41.56
C TRP A 7 21.31 -69.08 40.04
N GLY A 8 21.70 -67.99 39.36
CA GLY A 8 22.62 -67.97 38.22
C GLY A 8 23.32 -66.61 38.19
N LYS A 9 24.64 -66.58 38.39
CA LYS A 9 25.50 -65.38 38.29
C LYS A 9 26.09 -65.26 36.87
N VAL A 10 26.56 -64.04 36.60
CA VAL A 10 27.64 -63.64 35.67
C VAL A 10 27.22 -63.28 34.25
N GLY A 11 27.52 -62.03 33.88
CA GLY A 11 27.45 -61.50 32.52
C GLY A 11 27.53 -59.98 32.49
N MET A 12 28.67 -59.45 32.94
CA MET A 12 28.98 -58.01 32.95
C MET A 12 29.38 -57.57 31.53
N ALA A 13 28.64 -56.64 30.93
CA ALA A 13 29.09 -55.86 29.78
C ALA A 13 28.47 -54.45 29.89
N VAL A 14 29.29 -53.50 30.33
CA VAL A 14 28.99 -52.08 30.37
C VAL A 14 29.74 -51.42 29.22
N LEU A 15 29.00 -51.00 28.19
CA LEU A 15 29.30 -49.92 27.26
C LEU A 15 27.89 -49.40 26.87
N GLY A 16 27.40 -48.28 27.38
CA GLY A 16 27.97 -46.96 27.15
C GLY A 16 27.46 -46.41 25.81
N ALA A 17 26.15 -46.13 25.70
CA ALA A 17 25.59 -45.36 24.60
C ALA A 17 24.32 -44.65 25.09
N THR A 18 24.51 -43.38 25.41
CA THR A 18 23.49 -42.36 25.68
C THR A 18 22.39 -42.39 24.62
N ALA A 19 21.14 -42.42 25.08
CA ALA A 19 19.96 -42.28 24.23
C ALA A 19 20.07 -40.98 23.41
N LEU A 20 20.08 -41.12 22.07
CA LEU A 20 19.86 -40.00 21.16
C LEU A 20 18.49 -39.40 21.50
N ALA A 21 18.50 -38.19 22.07
CA ALA A 21 17.36 -37.31 22.01
C ALA A 21 17.05 -37.04 20.53
N MET A 22 15.83 -37.36 20.10
CA MET A 22 15.33 -37.00 18.79
C MET A 22 15.34 -35.47 18.71
N THR A 23 16.25 -34.92 17.90
CA THR A 23 16.27 -33.51 17.55
C THR A 23 15.00 -33.20 16.76
N MET A 24 14.11 -32.42 17.36
CA MET A 24 13.01 -31.78 16.63
C MET A 24 13.63 -30.97 15.50
N THR A 25 13.28 -31.38 14.29
CA THR A 25 13.52 -30.73 13.02
C THR A 25 13.35 -29.23 13.14
N GLY A 26 14.37 -28.49 12.73
CA GLY A 26 14.32 -27.03 12.66
C GLY A 26 13.17 -26.56 11.80
N CYS A 27 12.43 -25.57 12.32
CA CYS A 27 11.82 -24.59 11.44
C CYS A 27 12.98 -23.80 10.82
N GLY A 28 13.37 -24.19 9.61
CA GLY A 28 14.22 -23.36 8.78
C GLY A 28 13.60 -21.98 8.69
N GLN A 29 14.39 -20.98 9.07
CA GLN A 29 14.16 -19.58 8.73
C GLN A 29 13.98 -19.53 7.20
N LEU A 30 12.77 -19.21 6.75
CA LEU A 30 12.59 -18.86 5.34
C LEU A 30 13.43 -17.61 5.09
N PRO A 31 14.34 -17.61 4.10
CA PRO A 31 14.97 -16.38 3.67
C PRO A 31 13.86 -15.54 3.06
N PHE A 32 13.57 -14.39 3.66
CA PHE A 32 12.78 -13.34 3.05
C PHE A 32 13.44 -13.03 1.71
N GLY A 33 12.80 -13.48 0.62
CA GLY A 33 13.20 -13.15 -0.74
C GLY A 33 12.95 -11.67 -0.95
N ASN A 34 13.99 -10.95 -1.35
CA ASN A 34 13.94 -9.54 -1.70
C ASN A 34 13.30 -9.36 -3.10
N ASP A 35 12.04 -9.73 -3.25
CA ASP A 35 11.21 -9.44 -4.42
C ASP A 35 9.94 -8.70 -3.98
N ASP A 36 10.07 -7.77 -3.02
CA ASP A 36 9.02 -6.80 -2.79
C ASP A 36 8.94 -5.89 -4.02
N PRO A 37 7.76 -5.75 -4.67
CA PRO A 37 7.57 -4.72 -5.68
C PRO A 37 7.92 -3.35 -5.08
N PRO A 38 8.31 -2.34 -5.88
CA PRO A 38 8.49 -0.99 -5.37
C PRO A 38 7.26 -0.64 -4.53
N VAL A 39 7.48 -0.25 -3.27
CA VAL A 39 6.45 0.03 -2.28
C VAL A 39 5.55 1.13 -2.85
N SER A 40 4.49 0.73 -3.56
CA SER A 40 3.39 1.63 -3.86
C SER A 40 2.78 1.97 -2.51
N SER A 41 2.73 3.26 -2.25
CA SER A 41 2.52 3.98 -1.00
C SER A 41 1.11 3.84 -0.39
N VAL A 42 0.44 2.71 -0.63
CA VAL A 42 -0.96 2.54 -0.27
C VAL A 42 -1.06 2.21 1.21
N ALA A 43 -1.31 3.22 2.03
CA ALA A 43 -2.05 3.01 3.27
C ALA A 43 -3.48 2.61 2.87
N ALA A 44 -3.66 1.33 2.55
CA ALA A 44 -4.90 0.79 2.00
C ALA A 44 -6.01 0.81 3.06
N GLY A 45 -7.19 1.25 2.64
CA GLY A 45 -8.44 1.13 3.38
C GLY A 45 -9.15 -0.20 3.10
N GLU A 46 -10.45 -0.26 3.42
CA GLU A 46 -11.27 -1.46 3.28
C GLU A 46 -12.01 -1.50 1.93
N ASP A 47 -12.31 -2.71 1.45
CA ASP A 47 -13.33 -2.92 0.41
C ASP A 47 -14.68 -3.13 1.12
N ALA A 48 -15.43 -2.04 1.29
CA ALA A 48 -16.77 -2.06 1.87
C ALA A 48 -17.87 -2.36 0.83
N GLY A 49 -17.49 -2.76 -0.39
CA GLY A 49 -18.39 -3.03 -1.51
C GLY A 49 -18.78 -1.77 -2.27
N GLY A 50 -19.92 -1.84 -2.95
CA GLY A 50 -20.32 -0.89 -3.99
C GLY A 50 -20.06 -1.45 -5.38
N ASP A 51 -20.93 -1.09 -6.32
CA ASP A 51 -20.88 -1.50 -7.72
C ASP A 51 -20.64 -0.26 -8.59
N VAL A 52 -19.38 -0.09 -9.01
CA VAL A 52 -19.02 0.87 -10.05
C VAL A 52 -18.94 0.13 -11.38
N ASP A 53 -19.14 0.83 -12.49
CA ASP A 53 -19.08 0.26 -13.85
C ASP A 53 -17.64 0.06 -14.37
N PHE A 54 -16.67 0.06 -13.45
CA PHE A 54 -15.25 -0.12 -13.68
C PHE A 54 -14.68 -1.12 -12.66
N ASP A 55 -14.11 -2.23 -13.15
CA ASP A 55 -13.53 -3.24 -12.27
C ASP A 55 -12.14 -2.81 -11.84
N ALA A 56 -11.93 -2.57 -10.54
CA ALA A 56 -10.61 -2.32 -9.97
C ALA A 56 -10.53 -2.85 -8.55
N ALA A 57 -9.35 -3.35 -8.20
CA ALA A 57 -8.98 -3.77 -6.86
C ALA A 57 -8.26 -2.64 -6.12
N ILE A 58 -8.26 -2.71 -4.80
CA ILE A 58 -7.40 -1.86 -3.96
C ILE A 58 -5.94 -2.14 -4.34
N GLY A 59 -5.18 -1.08 -4.58
CA GLY A 59 -3.80 -1.11 -5.07
C GLY A 59 -3.68 -0.99 -6.59
N ASP A 60 -4.77 -1.10 -7.36
CA ASP A 60 -4.71 -0.85 -8.80
C ASP A 60 -4.56 0.64 -9.09
N CYS A 61 -3.72 0.98 -10.06
CA CYS A 61 -3.57 2.34 -10.55
C CYS A 61 -4.46 2.61 -11.75
N VAL A 62 -4.96 3.83 -11.79
CA VAL A 62 -5.91 4.29 -12.79
C VAL A 62 -5.48 5.62 -13.35
N LYS A 63 -5.90 5.86 -14.59
CA LYS A 63 -6.01 7.19 -15.15
C LYS A 63 -7.42 7.68 -14.89
N LEU A 64 -7.58 8.70 -14.06
CA LEU A 64 -8.83 9.43 -13.88
C LEU A 64 -8.70 10.80 -14.54
N THR A 65 -9.65 11.15 -15.41
CA THR A 65 -9.70 12.48 -16.02
C THR A 65 -11.11 13.05 -16.02
N GLY A 66 -11.21 14.37 -16.18
CA GLY A 66 -12.49 15.07 -16.29
C GLY A 66 -13.10 15.47 -14.94
N TYR A 67 -14.35 15.92 -14.95
CA TYR A 67 -15.03 16.44 -13.76
C TYR A 67 -15.99 15.41 -13.15
N SER A 68 -16.37 15.57 -11.88
CA SER A 68 -17.13 14.55 -11.11
C SER A 68 -18.43 14.04 -11.73
N PHE A 69 -19.03 14.72 -12.71
CA PHE A 69 -20.24 14.29 -13.42
C PHE A 69 -19.98 13.72 -14.83
N ASN A 70 -18.74 13.78 -15.30
CA ASN A 70 -18.28 13.26 -16.60
C ASN A 70 -16.81 12.85 -16.49
N ALA A 71 -16.52 12.02 -15.47
CA ALA A 71 -15.19 11.50 -15.24
C ALA A 71 -14.98 10.25 -16.08
N GLU A 72 -13.81 10.15 -16.71
CA GLU A 72 -13.36 8.97 -17.45
C GLU A 72 -12.29 8.27 -16.63
N ILE A 73 -12.43 6.95 -16.47
CA ILE A 73 -11.52 6.12 -15.70
C ILE A 73 -11.03 4.94 -16.54
N GLU A 74 -9.73 4.69 -16.52
CA GLU A 74 -9.07 3.59 -17.24
C GLU A 74 -7.99 2.94 -16.37
N HIS A 75 -7.73 1.65 -16.56
CA HIS A 75 -6.58 1.00 -15.92
C HIS A 75 -5.26 1.59 -16.43
N ALA A 76 -4.31 1.76 -15.53
CA ALA A 76 -2.97 2.23 -15.87
C ALA A 76 -1.89 1.45 -15.09
N THR A 77 -0.64 1.67 -15.46
CA THR A 77 0.51 1.13 -14.71
C THR A 77 0.96 2.17 -13.70
N CYS A 78 1.08 1.78 -12.44
CA CYS A 78 1.51 2.68 -11.37
C CYS A 78 2.90 3.31 -11.65
N GLY A 79 3.10 4.50 -11.10
CA GLY A 79 4.37 5.22 -11.01
C GLY A 79 4.79 5.95 -12.28
N LYS A 80 3.91 6.06 -13.27
CA LYS A 80 4.18 6.82 -14.49
C LYS A 80 2.91 7.18 -15.21
N ALA A 81 3.00 8.16 -16.11
CA ALA A 81 1.93 8.47 -17.02
C ALA A 81 1.53 7.22 -17.86
N PRO A 82 0.23 6.96 -18.03
CA PRO A 82 -0.87 7.87 -17.74
C PRO A 82 -1.54 7.66 -16.37
N ALA A 83 -1.01 6.82 -15.47
CA ALA A 83 -1.57 6.70 -14.14
C ALA A 83 -1.48 8.05 -13.41
N ASN A 84 -2.48 8.35 -12.59
CA ASN A 84 -2.45 9.51 -11.71
C ASN A 84 -3.06 9.24 -10.34
N TYR A 85 -3.84 8.17 -10.19
CA TYR A 85 -4.37 7.73 -8.90
C TYR A 85 -4.17 6.24 -8.67
N VAL A 86 -4.15 5.85 -7.41
CA VAL A 86 -4.23 4.48 -6.91
C VAL A 86 -5.53 4.26 -6.12
N VAL A 87 -6.18 3.12 -6.33
CA VAL A 87 -7.38 2.74 -5.57
C VAL A 87 -6.97 2.38 -4.15
N ILE A 88 -7.43 3.17 -3.17
CA ILE A 88 -7.10 2.95 -1.76
C ILE A 88 -8.19 2.21 -1.00
N ALA A 89 -9.45 2.34 -1.43
CA ALA A 89 -10.61 1.76 -0.78
C ALA A 89 -11.80 1.72 -1.75
N LYS A 90 -12.81 0.94 -1.40
CA LYS A 90 -14.08 0.84 -2.14
C LYS A 90 -15.22 0.99 -1.16
N SER A 91 -16.27 1.71 -1.56
CA SER A 91 -17.38 2.01 -0.68
C SER A 91 -18.73 2.04 -1.40
N PRO A 92 -19.86 1.81 -0.68
CA PRO A 92 -21.19 1.94 -1.27
C PRO A 92 -21.51 3.37 -1.73
N THR A 93 -20.93 4.38 -1.06
CA THR A 93 -21.09 5.79 -1.40
C THR A 93 -19.78 6.55 -1.32
N LYS A 94 -19.66 7.65 -2.06
CA LYS A 94 -18.43 8.50 -2.03
C LYS A 94 -18.21 9.12 -0.65
N GLU A 95 -19.28 9.42 0.08
CA GLU A 95 -19.20 9.96 1.45
C GLU A 95 -18.70 8.94 2.47
N ALA A 96 -18.68 7.65 2.11
CA ALA A 96 -18.12 6.59 2.93
C ALA A 96 -16.63 6.30 2.62
N CYS A 97 -16.03 7.02 1.67
CA CYS A 97 -14.58 7.00 1.50
C CYS A 97 -13.87 7.63 2.70
N PRO A 98 -12.60 7.23 2.97
CA PRO A 98 -11.74 7.96 3.90
C PRO A 98 -11.78 9.45 3.62
N SER A 99 -11.88 10.25 4.67
CA SER A 99 -12.04 11.70 4.57
C SER A 99 -10.81 12.41 3.98
N ASP A 100 -9.67 11.73 3.98
CA ASP A 100 -8.39 12.16 3.44
C ASP A 100 -8.09 11.57 2.04
N ALA A 101 -9.07 10.97 1.35
CA ALA A 101 -8.89 10.55 -0.04
C ALA A 101 -8.75 11.78 -0.97
N ASP A 102 -7.80 11.74 -1.90
CA ASP A 102 -7.54 12.84 -2.83
C ASP A 102 -8.68 13.01 -3.86
N SER A 103 -9.31 11.90 -4.25
CA SER A 103 -10.42 11.90 -5.20
C SER A 103 -11.37 10.72 -4.99
N THR A 104 -12.53 10.79 -5.65
CA THR A 104 -13.49 9.69 -5.71
C THR A 104 -14.02 9.52 -7.12
N TYR A 105 -14.09 8.27 -7.59
CA TYR A 105 -14.86 7.89 -8.77
C TYR A 105 -16.13 7.20 -8.31
N TYR A 106 -17.29 7.57 -8.85
CA TYR A 106 -18.54 6.98 -8.42
C TYR A 106 -19.60 6.95 -9.50
N VAL A 107 -20.52 5.99 -9.38
CA VAL A 107 -21.60 5.78 -10.34
C VAL A 107 -22.94 6.00 -9.66
N THR A 108 -23.82 6.74 -10.32
CA THR A 108 -25.20 6.96 -9.88
C THR A 108 -26.17 6.38 -10.91
N LYS A 109 -27.10 5.55 -10.45
CA LYS A 109 -28.15 4.95 -11.29
C LYS A 109 -29.50 5.19 -10.65
N GLY A 110 -30.45 5.73 -11.41
CA GLY A 110 -31.79 6.02 -10.89
C GLY A 110 -31.82 7.06 -9.76
N GLY A 111 -30.78 7.88 -9.61
CA GLY A 111 -30.65 8.85 -8.52
C GLY A 111 -30.00 8.31 -7.25
N GLU A 112 -29.61 7.03 -7.22
CA GLU A 112 -28.93 6.40 -6.10
C GLU A 112 -27.49 6.04 -6.50
N GLN A 113 -26.54 6.28 -5.58
CA GLN A 113 -25.15 5.88 -5.79
C GLN A 113 -25.04 4.35 -5.67
N GLN A 114 -24.36 3.75 -6.64
CA GLN A 114 -24.21 2.30 -6.73
C GLN A 114 -22.92 1.84 -6.05
N GLY A 115 -21.88 2.67 -6.12
CA GLY A 115 -20.59 2.46 -5.49
C GLY A 115 -19.66 3.62 -5.73
N ALA A 116 -18.51 3.60 -5.04
CA ALA A 116 -17.42 4.52 -5.22
C ALA A 116 -16.06 3.81 -5.07
N LEU A 117 -15.08 4.27 -5.85
CA LEU A 117 -13.67 4.05 -5.64
C LEU A 117 -13.11 5.28 -4.93
N CYS A 118 -12.39 5.04 -3.84
CA CYS A 118 -11.66 6.06 -3.10
C CYS A 118 -10.23 6.06 -3.63
N LEU A 119 -9.71 7.23 -3.97
CA LEU A 119 -8.50 7.35 -4.77
C LEU A 119 -7.51 8.30 -4.09
N ASP A 120 -6.25 7.88 -4.02
CA ASP A 120 -5.12 8.77 -3.70
C ASP A 120 -4.30 9.00 -4.96
N LEU A 121 -3.54 10.10 -4.99
CA LEU A 121 -2.50 10.31 -5.98
C LEU A 121 -1.49 9.16 -5.98
N ASP A 122 -1.06 8.77 -7.17
CA ASP A 122 -0.07 7.70 -7.39
C ASP A 122 1.35 8.17 -7.06
N TRP A 123 1.60 8.51 -5.80
CA TRP A 123 2.90 9.00 -5.36
C TRP A 123 3.97 7.91 -5.46
N VAL A 124 5.09 8.25 -6.12
CA VAL A 124 6.28 7.38 -6.22
C VAL A 124 7.53 8.17 -5.90
N GLU A 125 8.29 7.70 -4.92
CA GLU A 125 9.56 8.33 -4.52
C GLU A 125 10.54 8.44 -5.70
N GLY A 126 11.16 9.61 -5.83
CA GLY A 126 12.10 9.94 -6.90
C GLY A 126 11.46 10.47 -8.19
N GLU A 127 10.18 10.18 -8.42
CA GLU A 127 9.43 10.64 -9.59
C GLU A 127 8.82 12.03 -9.35
N CYS A 128 8.43 12.70 -10.45
CA CYS A 128 7.77 13.99 -10.39
C CYS A 128 6.30 13.89 -10.77
N MET A 129 5.50 14.70 -10.08
CA MET A 129 4.07 14.81 -10.31
C MET A 129 3.71 16.28 -10.49
N GLU A 130 2.89 16.55 -11.51
CA GLU A 130 2.20 17.81 -11.68
C GLU A 130 0.87 17.74 -10.94
N VAL A 131 0.71 18.56 -9.91
CA VAL A 131 -0.50 18.61 -9.07
C VAL A 131 -1.22 19.94 -9.27
N PRO A 132 -2.53 19.92 -9.56
CA PRO A 132 -3.35 21.12 -9.61
C PRO A 132 -3.31 21.91 -8.29
N THR A 133 -3.14 23.23 -8.39
CA THR A 133 -3.19 24.15 -7.23
C THR A 133 -4.62 24.48 -6.78
N SER A 134 -5.60 24.02 -7.54
CA SER A 134 -7.03 24.16 -7.27
C SER A 134 -7.74 22.87 -7.70
N ASN A 135 -9.01 22.72 -7.35
CA ASN A 135 -9.83 21.55 -7.76
C ASN A 135 -10.19 21.56 -9.28
N LEU A 136 -9.39 22.23 -10.09
CA LEU A 136 -9.52 22.35 -11.54
C LEU A 136 -8.27 21.74 -12.17
N GLY A 137 -8.45 20.58 -12.80
CA GLY A 137 -7.37 19.84 -13.47
C GLY A 137 -7.18 18.44 -12.89
N ASP A 138 -6.43 17.63 -13.63
CA ASP A 138 -6.06 16.28 -13.25
C ASP A 138 -4.58 16.29 -12.87
N ALA A 139 -4.21 15.53 -11.83
CA ALA A 139 -2.79 15.28 -11.57
C ALA A 139 -2.20 14.37 -12.66
N GLU A 140 -0.90 14.48 -12.89
CA GLU A 140 -0.20 13.64 -13.86
C GLU A 140 1.27 13.45 -13.46
N HIS A 141 1.82 12.25 -13.71
CA HIS A 141 3.26 12.06 -13.68
C HIS A 141 3.92 12.78 -14.85
N VAL A 142 4.95 13.57 -14.57
CA VAL A 142 5.68 14.34 -15.57
C VAL A 142 7.17 14.18 -15.40
N GLU A 143 7.94 14.51 -16.44
CA GLU A 143 9.39 14.64 -16.30
C GLU A 143 9.71 15.78 -15.32
N CYS A 144 10.69 15.58 -14.44
CA CYS A 144 11.07 16.59 -13.45
C CYS A 144 11.62 17.89 -14.06
N THR A 145 11.96 17.89 -15.36
CA THR A 145 12.36 19.11 -16.08
C THR A 145 11.17 19.97 -16.50
N GLU A 146 9.94 19.46 -16.39
CA GLU A 146 8.73 20.20 -16.73
C GLU A 146 8.48 21.34 -15.74
N THR A 147 7.78 22.36 -16.23
CA THR A 147 7.39 23.51 -15.41
C THR A 147 5.88 23.60 -15.37
N GLY A 148 5.33 23.74 -14.18
CA GLY A 148 3.89 23.88 -13.99
C GLY A 148 3.34 25.12 -14.69
N SER A 149 2.06 25.07 -15.04
CA SER A 149 1.37 26.10 -15.85
C SER A 149 0.85 27.30 -15.03
N GLY A 150 1.39 27.53 -13.84
CA GLY A 150 0.90 28.55 -12.89
C GLY A 150 -0.43 28.21 -12.21
N LEU A 151 -1.18 27.24 -12.74
CA LEU A 151 -2.33 26.59 -12.12
C LEU A 151 -1.99 25.22 -11.54
N THR A 152 -0.77 24.75 -11.78
CA THR A 152 -0.24 23.46 -11.34
C THR A 152 1.15 23.67 -10.77
N THR A 153 1.57 22.75 -9.90
CA THR A 153 2.93 22.69 -9.37
C THR A 153 3.53 21.36 -9.75
N VAL A 154 4.73 21.38 -10.34
CA VAL A 154 5.54 20.18 -10.54
C VAL A 154 6.44 20.02 -9.34
N SER A 155 6.42 18.85 -8.71
CA SER A 155 7.26 18.58 -7.54
C SER A 155 7.78 17.15 -7.58
N ARG A 156 9.02 16.96 -7.13
CA ARG A 156 9.62 15.64 -6.93
C ARG A 156 9.16 15.06 -5.62
N VAL A 157 8.77 13.79 -5.61
CA VAL A 157 8.48 13.06 -4.37
C VAL A 157 9.80 12.68 -3.72
N LEU A 158 10.07 13.21 -2.53
CA LEU A 158 11.32 12.97 -1.80
C LEU A 158 11.19 11.78 -0.85
N ALA A 159 10.04 11.63 -0.21
CA ALA A 159 9.77 10.55 0.72
C ALA A 159 8.27 10.31 0.88
N ILE A 160 7.90 9.04 1.10
CA ILE A 160 6.55 8.64 1.47
C ILE A 160 6.62 7.87 2.79
N ILE A 161 6.14 8.49 3.86
CA ILE A 161 6.34 8.04 5.23
C ILE A 161 5.01 7.53 5.80
N PRO A 162 4.83 6.21 5.98
CA PRO A 162 3.63 5.66 6.60
C PRO A 162 3.64 5.81 8.14
N GLY A 163 2.46 5.71 8.73
CA GLY A 163 2.23 5.76 10.18
C GLY A 163 2.40 7.13 10.83
N THR A 164 2.44 8.22 10.06
CA THR A 164 2.66 9.57 10.58
C THR A 164 2.05 10.66 9.70
N ILE A 165 1.78 11.80 10.31
CA ILE A 165 1.50 13.09 9.65
C ILE A 165 2.46 14.20 10.13
N ASP A 166 3.47 13.81 10.91
CA ASP A 166 4.47 14.70 11.48
C ASP A 166 5.44 15.18 10.39
N GLU A 167 5.18 16.38 9.87
CA GLU A 167 5.96 17.06 8.83
C GLU A 167 7.45 17.21 9.19
N SER A 168 7.81 17.20 10.47
CA SER A 168 9.22 17.27 10.89
C SER A 168 10.05 16.05 10.49
N ARG A 169 9.39 14.98 10.00
CA ARG A 169 10.04 13.79 9.45
C ARG A 169 10.39 13.92 7.97
N CYS A 170 9.94 14.99 7.30
CA CYS A 170 10.32 15.24 5.92
C CYS A 170 11.82 15.57 5.81
N PRO A 171 12.48 15.15 4.71
CA PRO A 171 13.84 15.59 4.39
C PRO A 171 13.99 17.12 4.38
N ASP A 172 15.18 17.62 4.72
CA ASP A 172 15.48 19.07 4.82
C ASP A 172 15.26 19.84 3.50
N ASP A 173 15.35 19.16 2.36
CA ASP A 173 15.12 19.68 1.01
C ASP A 173 13.64 19.66 0.57
N SER A 174 12.74 19.23 1.45
CA SER A 174 11.30 19.30 1.20
C SER A 174 10.82 20.75 1.19
N THR A 175 10.03 21.09 0.18
CA THR A 175 9.42 22.41 0.04
C THR A 175 7.94 22.40 0.43
N GLN A 176 7.27 21.24 0.28
CA GLN A 176 5.88 21.03 0.63
C GLN A 176 5.64 19.59 1.12
N TYR A 177 4.47 19.36 1.68
CA TYR A 177 4.06 18.04 2.16
C TYR A 177 2.54 17.84 2.02
N TYR A 178 2.13 16.60 1.83
CA TYR A 178 0.75 16.16 1.80
C TYR A 178 0.50 15.18 2.95
N THR A 179 -0.56 15.42 3.72
CA THR A 179 -0.91 14.58 4.86
C THR A 179 -2.21 13.87 4.61
N TYR A 180 -2.23 12.61 5.02
CA TYR A 180 -3.39 11.73 4.99
C TYR A 180 -3.73 11.41 6.44
N ASP A 181 -4.57 12.28 7.03
CA ASP A 181 -4.79 12.34 8.47
C ASP A 181 -5.46 11.12 9.07
N GLU A 182 -6.35 10.48 8.34
CA GLU A 182 -7.08 9.30 8.79
C GLU A 182 -6.18 8.07 8.74
N ARG A 183 -5.46 7.92 7.62
CA ARG A 183 -4.61 6.75 7.34
C ARG A 183 -3.17 6.89 7.81
N LYS A 184 -2.82 8.07 8.36
CA LYS A 184 -1.49 8.42 8.87
C LYS A 184 -0.41 8.19 7.82
N LYS A 185 -0.52 8.84 6.67
CA LYS A 185 0.53 8.87 5.64
C LYS A 185 0.99 10.30 5.43
N LEU A 186 2.29 10.48 5.25
CA LEU A 186 2.92 11.76 4.93
C LEU A 186 3.69 11.60 3.62
N VAL A 187 3.46 12.49 2.66
CA VAL A 187 4.23 12.56 1.43
C VAL A 187 4.98 13.88 1.43
N CYS A 188 6.30 13.80 1.32
CA CYS A 188 7.19 14.96 1.30
C CYS A 188 7.61 15.23 -0.14
N VAL A 189 7.46 16.47 -0.60
CA VAL A 189 7.84 16.86 -1.95
C VAL A 189 8.81 18.04 -1.95
N GLY A 190 9.66 18.07 -2.97
CA GLY A 190 10.67 19.11 -3.18
C GLY A 190 10.58 19.71 -4.57
N GLU A 191 11.57 20.55 -4.87
CA GLU A 191 11.78 21.03 -6.24
C GLU A 191 11.99 19.84 -7.20
N ALA A 192 11.50 20.01 -8.43
CA ALA A 192 11.61 19.01 -9.49
C ALA A 192 13.06 18.88 -9.99
#